data_AF-A0A524N4X5-F1
#
_entry.id   AF-A0A524N4X5-F1
#
_cell.length_a   1.000
_cell.length_b   1.000
_cell.length_c   1.000
_cell.angle_alpha   90.00
_cell.angle_beta   90.00
_cell.angle_gamma   90.00
#
_symmetry.space_group_name_H-M   'P 1'
#
loop_
_entity.id
_entity.type
_entity.pdbx_description
1 polymer ?
#
loop_
_entity_poly.entity_id
_entity_poly.type
_entity_poly.pdbx_seq_one_letter_code
_entity_poly.pdbx_strand_id
1 'polypeptide(L)'
;MPDFAPSPQRSADVPTDAAVRKLVADGGDAMTWGLAYVYAEGPGRSASSTTAMRTHDVGMPFALRAKAARPDEPAILFVGDRAFGFSAMEFESAARQGVPVICVAPNNCGWGDVAHEQDMWFGEGRRYRPRRRALRQDGRRVRRPRRECRHGRGPAPGARPCS
;
A
#
# COMPACT_ATOMS: atom_id res chain seq x y z
N MET A 1 -9.96 -8.12 -33.14
CA MET A 1 -9.43 -7.83 -31.79
C MET A 1 -10.62 -7.59 -30.89
N PRO A 2 -10.78 -8.27 -29.74
CA PRO A 2 -11.93 -7.99 -28.90
C PRO A 2 -11.77 -6.62 -28.24
N ASP A 3 -12.85 -5.86 -28.30
CA ASP A 3 -13.01 -4.51 -27.78
C ASP A 3 -12.97 -4.56 -26.25
N PHE A 4 -11.87 -4.08 -25.66
CA PHE A 4 -11.71 -3.98 -24.22
C PHE A 4 -12.28 -2.65 -23.74
N ALA A 5 -13.61 -2.49 -23.83
CA ALA A 5 -14.29 -1.42 -23.14
C ALA A 5 -14.20 -1.71 -21.63
N PRO A 6 -13.56 -0.86 -20.80
CA PRO A 6 -13.50 -1.08 -19.37
C PRO A 6 -14.92 -1.03 -18.82
N SER A 7 -15.46 -2.18 -18.41
CA SER A 7 -16.69 -2.23 -17.63
C SER A 7 -16.53 -1.31 -16.42
N PRO A 8 -17.53 -0.49 -16.04
CA PRO A 8 -17.44 0.29 -14.82
C PRO A 8 -17.37 -0.69 -13.64
N GLN A 9 -16.17 -0.97 -13.17
CA GLN A 9 -15.92 -1.78 -11.98
C GLN A 9 -16.26 -0.94 -10.75
N ARG A 10 -17.52 -0.52 -10.62
CA ARG A 10 -18.01 0.01 -9.35
C ARG A 10 -18.25 -1.20 -8.45
N SER A 11 -17.21 -1.62 -7.73
CA SER A 11 -17.38 -2.64 -6.69
C SER A 11 -18.31 -2.07 -5.62
N ALA A 12 -19.56 -2.52 -5.62
CA ALA A 12 -20.63 -2.05 -4.74
C ALA A 12 -20.39 -2.40 -3.25
N ASP A 13 -19.29 -3.07 -2.93
CA ASP A 13 -19.00 -3.65 -1.62
C ASP A 13 -17.78 -3.05 -0.90
N VAL A 14 -17.08 -2.06 -1.50
CA VAL A 14 -16.05 -1.32 -0.75
C VAL A 14 -16.78 -0.32 0.16
N PRO A 15 -16.67 -0.44 1.50
CA PRO A 15 -17.36 0.46 2.41
C PRO A 15 -16.99 1.90 2.06
N THR A 16 -18.00 2.74 1.81
CA THR A 16 -17.84 4.17 1.50
C THR A 16 -17.10 4.94 2.62
N ASP A 17 -17.02 4.33 3.81
CA ASP A 17 -16.28 4.83 4.97
C ASP A 17 -14.75 4.57 4.87
N ALA A 18 -14.33 3.72 3.94
CA ALA A 18 -12.93 3.47 3.58
C ALA A 18 -12.45 4.34 2.41
N ALA A 19 -13.22 5.36 2.03
CA ALA A 19 -12.81 6.38 1.08
C ALA A 19 -11.48 7.01 1.50
N VAL A 20 -10.38 6.54 0.92
CA VAL A 20 -9.05 7.08 1.18
C VAL A 20 -9.02 8.50 0.65
N ARG A 21 -9.11 9.47 1.56
CA ARG A 21 -9.23 10.90 1.21
C ARG A 21 -7.99 11.43 0.52
N LYS A 22 -6.80 10.86 0.80
CA LYS A 22 -5.58 11.00 -0.01
C LYS A 22 -4.73 9.73 0.07
N LEU A 23 -4.60 9.03 -1.07
CA LEU A 23 -3.67 7.90 -1.21
C LEU A 23 -2.40 8.37 -1.92
N VAL A 24 -1.25 8.06 -1.36
CA VAL A 24 0.03 8.05 -2.05
C VAL A 24 0.49 6.61 -2.20
N ALA A 25 0.57 6.13 -3.44
CA ALA A 25 1.03 4.79 -3.74
C ALA A 25 2.52 4.82 -4.15
N ASP A 26 3.34 3.96 -3.52
CA ASP A 26 4.78 3.89 -3.77
C ASP A 26 5.31 2.44 -3.71
N GLY A 27 6.39 2.16 -4.46
CA GLY A 27 7.11 0.90 -4.44
C GLY A 27 6.44 -0.25 -5.20
N GLY A 28 7.01 -0.60 -6.37
CA GLY A 28 6.76 -1.82 -7.14
C GLY A 28 5.33 -2.37 -7.06
N ASP A 29 5.20 -3.61 -6.59
CA ASP A 29 3.90 -4.28 -6.45
C ASP A 29 2.91 -3.50 -5.59
N ALA A 30 3.34 -2.91 -4.48
CA ALA A 30 2.43 -2.18 -3.60
C ALA A 30 1.81 -0.99 -4.34
N MET A 31 2.59 -0.25 -5.11
CA MET A 31 2.07 0.80 -5.97
C MET A 31 1.05 0.26 -6.98
N THR A 32 1.37 -0.85 -7.66
CA THR A 32 0.47 -1.50 -8.62
C THR A 32 -0.86 -1.90 -7.97
N TRP A 33 -0.82 -2.57 -6.81
CA TRP A 33 -2.03 -2.95 -6.07
C TRP A 33 -2.78 -1.72 -5.53
N GLY A 34 -2.08 -0.68 -5.08
CA GLY A 34 -2.69 0.57 -4.61
C GLY A 34 -3.47 1.27 -5.71
N LEU A 35 -2.89 1.39 -6.90
CA LEU A 35 -3.55 2.01 -8.05
C LEU A 35 -4.67 1.15 -8.65
N ALA A 36 -4.51 -0.17 -8.64
CA ALA A 36 -5.51 -1.08 -9.20
C ALA A 36 -6.78 -1.17 -8.34
N TYR A 37 -6.67 -0.99 -7.02
CA TYR A 37 -7.78 -1.26 -6.09
C TYR A 37 -8.30 -0.03 -5.32
N VAL A 38 -7.60 1.10 -5.35
CA VAL A 38 -8.07 2.32 -4.69
C VAL A 38 -8.63 3.31 -5.71
N TYR A 39 -9.89 3.65 -5.53
CA TYR A 39 -10.56 4.67 -6.32
C TYR A 39 -10.27 6.07 -5.76
N ALA A 40 -9.88 6.98 -6.64
CA ALA A 40 -9.75 8.39 -6.31
C ALA A 40 -11.12 9.07 -6.34
N GLU A 41 -11.56 9.60 -5.20
CA GLU A 41 -12.82 10.35 -5.10
C GLU A 41 -12.67 11.83 -5.53
N GLY A 42 -12.05 12.04 -6.69
CA GLY A 42 -11.87 13.35 -7.32
C GLY A 42 -10.40 13.80 -7.49
N PRO A 43 -10.19 14.98 -8.11
CA PRO A 43 -8.86 15.49 -8.42
C PRO A 43 -7.97 15.67 -7.17
N GLY A 44 -6.70 15.26 -7.28
CA GLY A 44 -5.71 15.38 -6.20
C GLY A 44 -5.98 14.49 -4.97
N ARG A 45 -6.82 13.46 -5.11
CA ARG A 45 -7.12 12.46 -4.08
C ARG A 45 -6.22 11.21 -4.16
N SER A 46 -5.55 11.00 -5.29
CA SER A 46 -4.54 9.97 -5.48
C SER A 46 -3.28 10.56 -6.08
N ALA A 47 -2.12 10.17 -5.55
CA ALA A 47 -0.82 10.42 -6.13
C ALA A 47 -0.02 9.11 -6.15
N SER A 48 0.93 9.01 -7.05
CA SER A 48 1.78 7.83 -7.18
C SER A 48 3.17 8.22 -7.61
N SER A 49 4.17 7.43 -7.20
CA SER A 49 5.56 7.55 -7.65
C SER A 49 5.80 7.11 -9.09
N THR A 50 4.74 6.76 -9.83
CA THR A 50 4.73 6.34 -11.26
C THR A 50 5.25 7.38 -12.27
N THR A 51 5.99 8.42 -11.90
CA THR A 51 6.69 9.24 -12.90
C THR A 51 7.69 8.39 -13.69
N ALA A 52 8.04 8.81 -14.91
CA ALA A 52 8.83 8.06 -15.91
C ALA A 52 10.09 7.32 -15.40
N MET A 53 10.67 7.73 -14.26
CA MET A 53 11.81 7.06 -13.63
C MET A 53 11.46 5.85 -12.74
N ARG A 54 10.19 5.65 -12.33
CA ARG A 54 9.79 4.63 -11.33
C ARG A 54 10.64 4.71 -10.04
N THR A 55 10.86 5.94 -9.56
CA THR A 55 11.70 6.19 -8.38
C THR A 55 11.03 5.66 -7.12
N HIS A 56 11.71 4.77 -6.40
CA HIS A 56 11.34 4.36 -5.06
C HIS A 56 11.92 5.40 -4.10
N ASP A 57 11.11 5.94 -3.17
CA ASP A 57 11.46 6.87 -2.06
C ASP A 57 10.56 8.13 -2.02
N VAL A 58 9.90 8.48 -3.14
CA VAL A 58 9.13 9.73 -3.23
C VAL A 58 7.77 9.68 -2.54
N GLY A 59 7.33 8.51 -2.08
CA GLY A 59 6.03 8.33 -1.45
C GLY A 59 5.86 9.10 -0.14
N MET A 60 6.86 9.09 0.73
CA MET A 60 6.76 9.76 2.04
C MET A 60 6.77 11.29 1.94
N PRO A 61 7.63 11.94 1.12
CA PRO A 61 7.56 13.39 0.89
C PRO A 61 6.20 13.81 0.32
N PHE A 62 5.64 13.02 -0.59
CA PHE A 62 4.33 13.29 -1.18
C PHE A 62 3.22 13.16 -0.16
N ALA A 63 3.28 12.17 0.73
CA ALA A 63 2.30 12.00 1.79
C ALA A 63 2.37 13.13 2.83
N LEU A 64 3.58 13.58 3.19
CA LEU A 64 3.77 14.74 4.07
C LEU A 64 3.18 16.01 3.47
N ARG A 65 3.48 16.28 2.19
CA ARG A 65 2.90 17.44 1.50
C ARG A 65 1.40 17.32 1.35
N ALA A 66 0.89 16.12 1.08
CA ALA A 66 -0.54 15.86 1.01
C ALA A 66 -1.26 16.16 2.33
N LYS A 67 -0.64 15.79 3.47
CA LYS A 67 -1.13 16.11 4.82
C LYS A 67 -1.05 17.60 5.11
N ALA A 68 0.07 18.25 4.80
CA ALA A 68 0.24 19.69 4.99
C ALA A 68 -0.77 20.52 4.18
N ALA A 69 -1.10 20.08 2.97
CA ALA A 69 -2.06 20.76 2.10
C ALA A 69 -3.53 20.56 2.52
N ARG A 70 -3.85 19.50 3.27
CA ARG A 70 -5.19 19.27 3.86
C ARG A 70 -5.04 18.69 5.27
N PRO A 71 -4.76 19.54 6.28
CA PRO A 71 -4.45 19.10 7.64
C PRO A 71 -5.56 18.28 8.30
N ASP A 72 -6.82 18.56 7.95
CA ASP A 72 -7.99 17.90 8.55
C ASP A 72 -8.29 16.51 7.97
N GLU A 73 -7.62 16.14 6.86
CA GLU A 73 -7.84 14.87 6.19
C GLU A 73 -6.69 13.88 6.49
N PRO A 74 -6.98 12.57 6.56
CA PRO A 74 -5.92 11.57 6.65
C PRO A 74 -5.13 11.50 5.33
N ALA A 75 -3.79 11.42 5.45
CA ALA A 75 -2.91 11.10 4.34
C ALA A 75 -2.39 9.67 4.52
N ILE A 76 -2.63 8.82 3.52
CA ILE A 76 -2.24 7.41 3.54
C ILE A 76 -1.11 7.18 2.55
N LEU A 77 0.02 6.69 3.05
CA LEU A 77 1.12 6.17 2.25
C LEU A 77 0.98 4.64 2.15
N PHE A 78 0.79 4.12 0.96
CA PHE A 78 0.83 2.69 0.67
C PHE A 78 2.14 2.36 -0.05
N VAL A 79 3.07 1.73 0.65
CA VAL A 79 4.47 1.59 0.20
C VAL A 79 4.99 0.17 0.36
N GLY A 80 5.70 -0.39 -0.62
CA GLY A 80 6.33 -1.71 -0.45
C GLY A 80 7.33 -1.74 0.72
N ASP A 81 7.46 -2.86 1.44
CA ASP A 81 8.35 -2.98 2.61
C ASP A 81 9.82 -2.63 2.35
N ARG A 82 10.32 -2.93 1.14
CA ARG A 82 11.69 -2.55 0.76
C ARG A 82 11.78 -1.09 0.33
N ALA A 83 10.75 -0.57 -0.34
CA ALA A 83 10.66 0.85 -0.70
C ALA A 83 10.55 1.75 0.54
N PHE A 84 9.85 1.29 1.58
CA PHE A 84 9.78 1.94 2.88
C PHE A 84 11.18 2.17 3.48
N GLY A 85 12.12 1.25 3.25
CA GLY A 85 13.48 1.36 3.78
C GLY A 85 14.24 2.58 3.27
N PHE A 86 13.86 3.13 2.10
CA PHE A 86 14.49 4.33 1.54
C PHE A 86 14.03 5.59 2.28
N SER A 87 12.72 5.69 2.58
CA SER A 87 12.10 6.88 3.19
C SER A 87 11.91 6.76 4.70
N ALA A 88 12.41 5.70 5.34
CA ALA A 88 12.20 5.44 6.76
C ALA A 88 12.69 6.57 7.68
N MET A 89 13.74 7.30 7.28
CA MET A 89 14.26 8.43 8.07
C MET A 89 13.29 9.62 8.11
N GLU A 90 12.41 9.76 7.13
CA GLU A 90 11.47 10.90 7.06
C GLU A 90 10.36 10.82 8.10
N PHE A 91 10.15 9.66 8.73
CA PHE A 91 9.22 9.53 9.86
C PHE A 91 9.67 10.35 11.07
N GLU A 92 10.97 10.54 11.28
CA GLU A 92 11.48 11.46 12.31
C GLU A 92 11.06 12.89 11.99
N SER A 93 11.23 13.31 10.73
CA SER A 93 10.87 14.65 10.29
C SER A 93 9.36 14.89 10.40
N ALA A 94 8.55 13.88 10.04
CA ALA A 94 7.10 13.89 10.21
C ALA A 94 6.70 14.10 11.69
N ALA A 95 7.34 13.36 12.60
CA ALA A 95 7.09 13.46 14.03
C ALA A 95 7.50 14.83 14.58
N ARG A 96 8.70 15.32 14.21
CA ARG A 96 9.23 16.62 14.65
C ARG A 96 8.40 17.80 14.16
N GLN A 97 7.80 17.69 12.97
CA GLN A 97 6.93 18.72 12.40
C GLN A 97 5.46 18.57 12.80
N GLY A 98 5.09 17.51 13.52
CA GLY A 98 3.70 17.25 13.89
C GLY A 98 2.78 16.98 12.69
N VAL A 99 3.31 16.33 11.64
CA VAL A 99 2.57 16.02 10.41
C VAL A 99 2.28 14.51 10.35
N PRO A 100 1.15 14.03 10.92
CA PRO A 100 0.89 12.61 11.02
C PRO A 100 0.46 12.01 9.68
N VAL A 101 1.21 11.01 9.23
CA VAL A 101 0.94 10.21 8.02
C VAL A 101 0.66 8.76 8.41
N ILE A 102 -0.35 8.15 7.80
CA ILE A 102 -0.66 6.72 7.98
C ILE A 102 0.13 5.94 6.95
N CYS A 103 1.14 5.18 7.38
CA CYS A 103 1.92 4.33 6.50
C CYS A 103 1.46 2.87 6.57
N VAL A 104 1.19 2.29 5.40
CA VAL A 104 0.81 0.89 5.22
C VAL A 104 1.86 0.23 4.34
N ALA A 105 2.64 -0.66 4.95
CA ALA A 105 3.73 -1.36 4.28
C ALA A 105 3.47 -2.87 4.16
N PRO A 106 2.88 -3.35 3.04
CA PRO A 106 2.80 -4.79 2.79
C PRO A 106 4.19 -5.41 2.72
N ASN A 107 4.44 -6.39 3.60
CA ASN A 107 5.76 -6.99 3.77
C ASN A 107 5.83 -8.38 3.14
N ASN A 108 6.44 -8.45 1.96
CA ASN A 108 6.71 -9.69 1.23
C ASN A 108 8.16 -10.17 1.42
N CYS A 109 8.97 -9.47 2.24
CA CYS A 109 10.38 -9.76 2.50
C CYS A 109 11.24 -9.87 1.23
N GLY A 110 10.95 -9.08 0.19
CA GLY A 110 11.58 -9.22 -1.12
C GLY A 110 11.30 -8.07 -2.09
N TRP A 111 11.98 -8.08 -3.22
CA TRP A 111 11.59 -7.26 -4.36
C TRP A 111 10.64 -8.12 -5.20
N GLY A 112 9.34 -8.09 -4.90
CA GLY A 112 8.36 -8.98 -5.53
C GLY A 112 8.26 -8.75 -7.04
N ASP A 113 8.12 -7.50 -7.45
CA ASP A 113 8.11 -7.06 -8.86
C ASP A 113 9.36 -7.56 -9.62
N VAL A 114 10.56 -7.30 -9.09
CA VAL A 114 11.82 -7.79 -9.67
C VAL A 114 11.89 -9.32 -9.70
N ALA A 115 11.38 -10.00 -8.67
CA ALA A 115 11.36 -11.45 -8.64
C ALA A 115 10.41 -12.02 -9.71
N HIS A 116 9.25 -11.39 -9.90
CA HIS A 116 8.28 -11.75 -10.94
C HIS A 116 8.87 -11.55 -12.33
N GLU A 117 9.51 -10.40 -12.58
CA GLU A 117 10.22 -10.13 -13.84
C GLU A 117 11.34 -11.17 -14.06
N GLN A 118 12.15 -11.47 -13.04
CA GLN A 118 13.20 -12.48 -13.18
C GLN A 118 12.65 -13.86 -13.57
N ASP A 119 11.52 -14.27 -12.98
CA ASP A 119 10.87 -15.53 -13.34
C ASP A 119 10.31 -15.48 -14.78
N MET A 120 9.78 -14.34 -15.24
CA MET A 120 9.31 -14.15 -16.62
C MET A 120 10.43 -14.20 -17.66
N TRP A 121 11.56 -13.52 -17.40
CA TRP A 121 12.66 -13.39 -18.37
C TRP A 121 13.63 -14.58 -18.35
N PHE A 122 13.89 -15.15 -17.18
CA PHE A 122 14.93 -16.18 -17.00
C PHE A 122 14.35 -17.57 -16.69
N GLY A 123 13.04 -17.68 -16.47
CA GLY A 123 12.37 -18.92 -16.09
C GLY A 123 12.52 -19.26 -14.60
N GLU A 124 11.61 -20.12 -14.13
CA GLU A 124 11.53 -20.49 -12.73
C GLU A 124 12.85 -21.09 -12.19
N GLY A 125 13.18 -20.76 -10.95
CA GLY A 125 14.36 -21.26 -10.26
C GLY A 125 15.66 -20.52 -10.56
N ARG A 126 15.66 -19.58 -11.52
CA ARG A 126 16.85 -18.78 -11.89
C ARG A 126 16.91 -17.40 -11.22
N ARG A 127 15.97 -17.09 -10.33
CA ARG A 127 15.92 -15.80 -9.63
C ARG A 127 17.07 -15.61 -8.65
N TYR A 128 17.56 -14.37 -8.54
CA TYR A 128 18.48 -13.99 -7.48
C TYR A 128 17.76 -13.95 -6.12
N ARG A 129 18.18 -14.80 -5.16
CA ARG A 129 17.57 -14.89 -3.82
C ARG A 129 18.52 -14.37 -2.73
N PRO A 130 18.54 -13.07 -2.43
CA PRO A 130 19.24 -12.59 -1.25
C PRO A 130 18.56 -13.15 0.02
N ARG A 131 19.32 -13.29 1.10
CA ARG A 131 18.77 -13.73 2.40
C ARG A 131 17.59 -12.85 2.78
N ARG A 132 16.42 -13.46 2.94
CA ARG A 132 15.19 -12.78 3.33
C ARG A 132 15.24 -12.50 4.83
N ARG A 133 15.57 -11.28 5.20
CA ARG A 133 15.39 -10.79 6.58
C ARG A 133 14.29 -9.75 6.53
N ALA A 134 13.19 -10.01 7.23
CA ALA A 134 12.14 -9.01 7.39
C ALA A 134 12.75 -7.78 8.06
N LEU A 135 12.52 -6.61 7.48
CA LEU A 135 12.78 -5.36 8.17
C LEU A 135 11.91 -5.36 9.45
N ARG A 136 12.54 -5.20 10.62
CA ARG A 136 11.79 -4.94 11.86
C ARG A 136 11.40 -3.47 11.80
N GLN A 137 10.11 -3.22 11.75
CA GLN A 137 9.52 -1.88 11.85
C GLN A 137 8.78 -1.81 13.19
N ASP A 138 9.04 -0.76 13.96
CA ASP A 138 8.25 -0.45 15.15
C ASP A 138 6.92 0.18 14.69
N GLY A 139 5.83 -0.55 14.91
CA GLY A 139 4.50 -0.22 14.42
C GLY A 139 3.52 -1.38 14.62
N ARG A 140 2.23 -1.13 14.36
CA ARG A 140 1.19 -2.17 14.50
C ARG A 140 1.34 -3.21 13.39
N ARG A 141 2.00 -4.34 13.68
CA ARG A 141 2.14 -5.45 12.73
C ARG A 141 0.87 -6.30 12.67
N VAL A 142 0.20 -6.31 11.52
CA VAL A 142 -0.90 -7.23 11.25
C VAL A 142 -0.35 -8.54 10.67
N ARG A 143 -0.33 -9.63 11.46
CA ARG A 143 0.19 -10.96 11.02
C ARG A 143 -0.88 -11.87 10.43
N ARG A 144 -2.14 -11.67 10.83
CA ARG A 144 -3.32 -12.37 10.33
C ARG A 144 -4.36 -11.30 10.05
N PRO A 145 -5.02 -11.28 8.89
CA PRO A 145 -6.19 -10.43 8.72
C PRO A 145 -7.19 -10.84 9.82
N ARG A 146 -7.65 -9.89 10.64
CA ARG A 146 -8.71 -10.18 11.61
C ARG A 146 -9.93 -10.69 10.85
N ARG A 147 -10.72 -11.58 11.46
CA ARG A 147 -11.99 -12.05 10.88
C ARG A 147 -12.91 -10.88 10.47
N GLU A 148 -12.73 -9.70 11.09
CA GLU A 148 -13.38 -8.43 10.77
C GLU A 148 -13.06 -7.87 9.36
N CYS A 149 -12.00 -8.33 8.70
CA CYS A 149 -11.73 -7.98 7.29
C CYS A 149 -12.53 -8.84 6.30
N ARG A 150 -13.37 -9.79 6.76
CA ARG A 150 -14.38 -10.43 5.91
C ARG A 150 -15.65 -9.59 5.95
N HIS A 151 -16.01 -9.05 4.80
CA HIS A 151 -17.34 -8.57 4.43
C HIS A 151 -18.45 -9.19 5.29
N GLY A 152 -19.01 -8.40 6.20
CA GLY A 152 -20.43 -8.38 6.59
C GLY A 152 -21.17 -9.68 6.93
N ARG A 153 -20.51 -10.82 7.19
CA ARG A 153 -21.19 -12.01 7.70
C ARG A 153 -20.88 -12.16 9.17
N GLY A 154 -21.92 -11.96 9.98
CA GLY A 154 -21.88 -12.12 11.43
C GLY A 154 -21.27 -13.48 11.84
N PRO A 155 -20.86 -13.60 13.11
CA PRO A 155 -20.20 -14.80 13.60
C PRO A 155 -21.09 -16.03 13.35
N ALA A 156 -20.49 -17.08 12.81
CA ALA A 156 -21.16 -18.37 12.71
C ALA A 156 -21.62 -18.82 14.11
N PRO A 157 -22.85 -19.35 14.25
CA PRO A 157 -23.35 -19.78 15.55
C PRO A 157 -22.44 -20.88 16.12
N GLY A 158 -21.87 -20.64 17.31
CA GLY A 158 -21.04 -21.61 18.04
C GLY A 158 -19.59 -21.20 18.33
N ALA A 159 -19.12 -20.03 17.90
CA ALA A 159 -17.76 -19.57 18.23
C ALA A 159 -17.68 -19.06 19.69
N ARG A 160 -16.95 -19.78 20.56
CA ARG A 160 -16.63 -19.33 21.93
C ARG A 160 -15.55 -18.22 21.90
N PRO A 161 -15.64 -17.19 22.76
CA PRO A 161 -14.61 -16.17 22.86
C PRO A 161 -13.33 -16.74 23.48
N CYS A 162 -12.17 -16.41 22.91
CA CYS A 162 -10.88 -16.73 23.51
C CYS A 162 -10.63 -15.83 24.73
N SER A 163 -10.31 -16.47 25.86
CA SER A 163 -9.69 -15.89 27.06
C SER A 163 -8.34 -15.27 26.78
#